data_AF-A0A964EYX1-F1
#
_entry.id   AF-A0A964EYX1-F1
#
_cell.length_a   1.000
_cell.length_b   1.000
_cell.length_c   1.000
_cell.angle_alpha   90.00
_cell.angle_beta   90.00
_cell.angle_gamma   90.00
#
_symmetry.space_group_name_H-M   'P 1'
#
loop_
_entity.id
_entity.type
_entity.pdbx_description
1 polymer ?
#
loop_
_entity_poly.entity_id
_entity_poly.type
_entity_poly.pdbx_seq_one_letter_code
_entity_poly.pdbx_strand_id
1 'polypeptide(L)'
;MSPRLLPLALMLAGCNGSLLTIDVPFESTTTVEQGSIIENLAGGLGFGDFLNMDITDSQELRNQGVSPGDIQDVRLTEFELEAVAPQGADLSFLDALDIYVEAPGLDEVRVATAPGFPEGEALVVMTIEEVDLTEYAVSESMTITTDVSGHRPDVDTDVKARILLEVGVTAQGARNQANAR
;
A
#
# COMPACT_ATOMS: atom_id res chain seq x y z
N MET A 1 -21.00 66.84 -16.58
CA MET A 1 -19.81 65.98 -16.74
C MET A 1 -19.93 64.86 -15.73
N SER A 2 -20.22 63.66 -16.20
CA SER A 2 -20.34 62.43 -15.39
C SER A 2 -18.98 61.72 -15.33
N PRO A 3 -18.67 61.00 -14.24
CA PRO A 3 -17.78 59.86 -14.31
C PRO A 3 -18.58 58.56 -14.13
N ARG A 4 -18.21 57.61 -14.97
CA ARG A 4 -18.83 56.31 -15.23
C ARG A 4 -18.53 55.33 -14.08
N LEU A 5 -19.55 54.57 -13.67
CA LEU A 5 -19.41 53.36 -12.85
C LEU A 5 -18.65 52.30 -13.66
N LEU A 6 -17.55 51.79 -13.09
CA LEU A 6 -16.78 50.66 -13.62
C LEU A 6 -17.27 49.39 -12.90
N PRO A 7 -17.78 48.36 -13.59
CA PRO A 7 -18.07 47.09 -12.94
C PRO A 7 -16.77 46.32 -12.76
N LEU A 8 -16.40 46.06 -11.51
CA LEU A 8 -15.30 45.18 -11.15
C LEU A 8 -15.77 43.74 -11.39
N ALA A 9 -15.41 43.18 -12.55
CA ALA A 9 -15.61 41.78 -12.88
C ALA A 9 -14.72 40.92 -11.98
N LEU A 10 -15.33 40.32 -10.96
CA LEU A 10 -14.70 39.37 -10.05
C LEU A 10 -14.52 38.04 -10.80
N MET A 11 -13.35 37.84 -11.38
CA MET A 11 -12.95 36.52 -11.91
C MET A 11 -12.75 35.56 -10.74
N LEU A 12 -13.69 34.64 -10.56
CA LEU A 12 -13.48 33.44 -9.76
C LEU A 12 -12.42 32.60 -10.50
N ALA A 13 -11.19 32.69 -10.03
CA ALA A 13 -10.15 31.73 -10.37
C ALA A 13 -10.68 30.34 -9.96
N GLY A 14 -10.92 29.49 -10.95
CA GLY A 14 -11.15 28.07 -10.70
C GLY A 14 -9.91 27.52 -10.01
N CYS A 15 -10.06 27.13 -8.75
CA CYS A 15 -9.07 26.27 -8.10
C CYS A 15 -8.90 25.05 -8.99
N ASN A 16 -7.73 24.92 -9.62
CA ASN A 16 -7.27 23.64 -10.15
C ASN A 16 -7.23 22.69 -8.96
N GLY A 17 -8.25 21.84 -8.85
CA GLY A 17 -8.42 20.92 -7.73
C GLY A 17 -7.23 19.97 -7.67
N SER A 18 -6.30 20.25 -6.78
CA SER A 18 -5.42 19.19 -6.29
C SER A 18 -6.34 18.21 -5.58
N LEU A 19 -6.38 16.95 -6.04
CA LEU A 19 -6.82 15.87 -5.18
C LEU A 19 -6.00 15.97 -3.90
N LEU A 20 -6.67 15.88 -2.75
CA LEU A 20 -5.98 15.65 -1.50
C LEU A 20 -5.67 14.16 -1.47
N THR A 21 -4.39 13.81 -1.41
CA THR A 21 -3.94 12.43 -1.23
C THR A 21 -3.50 12.24 0.22
N ILE A 22 -3.76 11.05 0.76
CA ILE A 22 -3.39 10.63 2.11
C ILE A 22 -2.63 9.32 1.98
N ASP A 23 -1.42 9.30 2.55
CA ASP A 23 -0.62 8.08 2.63
C ASP A 23 -1.05 7.27 3.84
N VAL A 24 -1.38 6.00 3.61
CA VAL A 24 -1.81 5.03 4.64
C VAL A 24 -0.77 3.90 4.69
N PRO A 25 0.13 3.91 5.69
CA PRO A 25 1.15 2.90 5.84
C PRO A 25 0.61 1.66 6.55
N PHE A 26 1.04 0.48 6.12
CA PHE A 26 0.82 -0.79 6.79
C PHE A 26 2.15 -1.48 7.00
N GLU A 27 2.31 -2.08 8.19
CA GLU A 27 3.51 -2.84 8.53
C GLU A 27 3.12 -4.09 9.32
N SER A 28 3.87 -5.17 9.13
CA SER A 28 3.86 -6.33 10.02
C SER A 28 5.06 -7.24 9.73
N THR A 29 5.27 -8.19 10.61
CA THR A 29 6.46 -9.03 10.68
C THR A 29 6.04 -10.49 10.77
N THR A 30 6.74 -11.34 10.04
CA THR A 30 6.61 -12.80 10.12
C THR A 30 7.97 -13.43 10.37
N THR A 31 7.99 -14.63 10.94
CA THR A 31 9.21 -15.43 11.07
C THR A 31 9.21 -16.51 10.00
N VAL A 32 10.22 -16.48 9.12
CA VAL A 32 10.51 -17.57 8.19
C VAL A 32 11.39 -18.56 8.94
N GLU A 33 10.80 -19.70 9.30
CA GLU A 33 11.50 -20.76 10.02
C GLU A 33 12.67 -21.30 9.20
N GLN A 34 13.78 -21.59 9.88
CA GLN A 34 14.90 -22.29 9.30
C GLN A 34 14.45 -23.62 8.67
N GLY A 35 15.18 -24.05 7.66
CA GLY A 35 14.95 -25.34 7.02
C GLY A 35 16.23 -25.96 6.52
N SER A 36 16.13 -27.20 6.07
CA SER A 36 17.20 -27.80 5.30
C SER A 36 17.23 -27.22 3.89
N ILE A 37 18.41 -27.18 3.24
CA ILE A 37 18.62 -26.65 1.86
C ILE A 37 17.70 -27.31 0.81
N ILE A 38 17.08 -28.46 1.13
CA ILE A 38 16.19 -29.20 0.24
C ILE A 38 14.72 -28.73 0.36
N GLU A 39 14.38 -27.95 1.39
CA GLU A 39 13.03 -27.44 1.60
C GLU A 39 12.81 -26.14 0.83
N ASN A 40 12.13 -26.29 -0.29
CA ASN A 40 11.69 -25.15 -1.11
C ASN A 40 10.58 -24.38 -0.38
N LEU A 41 10.70 -23.06 -0.44
CA LEU A 41 9.64 -22.14 -0.09
C LEU A 41 8.77 -21.96 -1.34
N ALA A 42 7.54 -22.47 -1.29
CA ALA A 42 6.57 -22.33 -2.37
C ALA A 42 5.20 -22.00 -1.77
N GLY A 43 4.56 -20.93 -2.23
CA GLY A 43 3.27 -20.45 -1.72
C GLY A 43 3.38 -19.14 -0.95
N GLY A 44 2.62 -18.97 0.14
CA GLY A 44 2.58 -17.73 0.91
C GLY A 44 3.63 -17.65 2.01
N LEU A 45 4.20 -16.46 2.25
CA LEU A 45 5.25 -16.20 3.26
C LEU A 45 4.77 -16.23 4.73
N GLY A 46 3.54 -16.66 4.99
CA GLY A 46 2.96 -16.56 6.33
C GLY A 46 2.48 -15.15 6.70
N PHE A 47 2.53 -14.20 5.76
CA PHE A 47 1.77 -12.95 5.83
C PHE A 47 0.26 -13.18 5.63
N GLY A 48 -0.24 -14.40 5.80
CA GLY A 48 -1.66 -14.72 5.64
C GLY A 48 -2.55 -14.02 6.68
N ASP A 49 -1.99 -13.71 7.85
CA ASP A 49 -2.66 -12.92 8.90
C ASP A 49 -2.70 -11.41 8.60
N PHE A 50 -2.06 -10.98 7.52
CA PHE A 50 -1.63 -9.60 7.37
C PHE A 50 -2.72 -8.70 6.78
N LEU A 51 -3.59 -9.16 5.87
CA LEU A 51 -4.24 -8.18 5.00
C LEU A 51 -5.69 -8.47 4.64
N ASN A 52 -6.54 -8.99 5.53
CA ASN A 52 -7.97 -8.62 5.43
C ASN A 52 -8.09 -7.17 5.91
N MET A 53 -7.73 -6.24 5.03
CA MET A 53 -7.65 -4.83 5.36
C MET A 53 -9.00 -4.19 5.10
N ASP A 54 -9.61 -3.68 6.15
CA ASP A 54 -10.60 -2.63 6.00
C ASP A 54 -9.86 -1.28 5.99
N ILE A 55 -9.49 -0.82 4.79
CA ILE A 55 -8.83 0.49 4.60
C ILE A 55 -9.68 1.61 5.21
N THR A 56 -11.00 1.45 5.22
CA THR A 56 -11.92 2.46 5.75
C THR A 56 -11.86 2.57 7.28
N ASP A 57 -11.32 1.56 7.95
CA ASP A 57 -11.06 1.55 9.39
C ASP A 57 -9.66 2.07 9.78
N SER A 58 -8.81 2.44 8.80
CA SER A 58 -7.47 2.98 9.05
C SER A 58 -7.49 4.23 9.93
N GLN A 59 -6.54 4.30 10.87
CA GLN A 59 -6.46 5.43 11.81
C GLN A 59 -6.08 6.72 11.09
N GLU A 60 -5.30 6.62 10.02
CA GLU A 60 -4.86 7.72 9.18
C GLU A 60 -6.06 8.43 8.56
N LEU A 61 -6.94 7.70 7.88
CA LEU A 61 -8.16 8.28 7.27
C LEU A 61 -9.10 8.85 8.33
N ARG A 62 -9.26 8.16 9.46
CA ARG A 62 -10.09 8.64 10.59
C ARG A 62 -9.54 9.93 11.21
N ASN A 63 -8.23 10.04 11.39
CA ASN A 63 -7.55 11.25 11.86
C ASN A 63 -7.72 12.42 10.88
N GLN A 64 -7.90 12.13 9.60
CA GLN A 64 -8.20 13.13 8.57
C GLN A 64 -9.72 13.39 8.37
N GLY A 65 -10.59 12.70 9.12
CA GLY A 65 -12.04 12.86 9.01
C GLY A 65 -12.63 12.36 7.69
N VAL A 66 -11.94 11.43 7.02
CA VAL A 66 -12.35 10.83 5.75
C VAL A 66 -13.30 9.68 6.01
N SER A 67 -14.46 9.70 5.36
CA SER A 67 -15.41 8.58 5.36
C SER A 67 -15.15 7.65 4.16
N PRO A 68 -15.58 6.37 4.19
CA PRO A 68 -15.49 5.47 3.04
C PRO A 68 -15.97 6.09 1.72
N GLY A 69 -17.09 6.82 1.76
CA GLY A 69 -17.66 7.49 0.59
C GLY A 69 -16.90 8.73 0.09
N ASP A 70 -15.85 9.14 0.80
CA ASP A 70 -14.94 10.22 0.38
C ASP A 70 -13.73 9.68 -0.40
N ILE A 71 -13.52 8.36 -0.46
CA ILE A 71 -12.44 7.73 -1.23
C ILE A 71 -12.75 7.86 -2.72
N GLN A 72 -11.80 8.40 -3.48
CA GLN A 72 -11.94 8.63 -4.92
C GLN A 72 -10.96 7.79 -5.74
N ASP A 73 -9.72 7.66 -5.27
CA ASP A 73 -8.75 6.75 -5.85
C ASP A 73 -7.91 6.07 -4.76
N VAL A 74 -7.43 4.86 -5.05
CA VAL A 74 -6.48 4.13 -4.19
C VAL A 74 -5.42 3.48 -5.05
N ARG A 75 -4.15 3.67 -4.66
CA ARG A 75 -3.00 3.11 -5.37
C ARG A 75 -1.96 2.58 -4.39
N LEU A 76 -1.33 1.47 -4.75
CA LEU A 76 -0.11 1.05 -4.09
C LEU A 76 1.03 1.94 -4.60
N THR A 77 1.80 2.54 -3.69
CA THR A 77 2.95 3.39 -4.05
C THR A 77 4.27 2.84 -3.55
N GLU A 78 4.24 1.98 -2.53
CA GLU A 78 5.42 1.37 -1.96
C GLU A 78 5.12 -0.04 -1.43
N PHE A 79 6.03 -0.97 -1.70
CA PHE A 79 6.08 -2.27 -1.05
C PHE A 79 7.55 -2.62 -0.80
N GLU A 80 7.91 -2.82 0.46
CA GLU A 80 9.26 -3.17 0.89
C GLU A 80 9.24 -4.44 1.73
N LEU A 81 10.29 -5.25 1.59
CA LEU A 81 10.63 -6.32 2.52
C LEU A 81 11.96 -6.04 3.20
N GLU A 82 12.03 -6.27 4.51
CA GLU A 82 13.22 -6.08 5.32
C GLU A 82 13.47 -7.30 6.22
N ALA A 83 14.64 -7.91 6.13
CA ALA A 83 15.13 -8.88 7.13
C ALA A 83 15.56 -8.11 8.39
N VAL A 84 14.78 -8.25 9.47
CA VAL A 84 14.97 -7.48 10.72
C VAL A 84 15.63 -8.29 11.83
N ALA A 85 15.59 -9.62 11.76
CA ALA A 85 16.33 -10.49 12.67
C ALA A 85 16.71 -11.83 12.01
N PRO A 86 17.82 -12.46 12.41
CA PRO A 86 18.86 -11.95 13.31
C PRO A 86 19.64 -10.79 12.69
N GLN A 87 20.46 -10.11 13.49
CA GLN A 87 21.29 -9.02 12.99
C GLN A 87 22.25 -9.52 11.90
N GLY A 88 22.22 -8.88 10.74
CA GLY A 88 23.02 -9.25 9.58
C GLY A 88 22.39 -10.32 8.69
N ALA A 89 21.14 -10.71 8.94
CA ALA A 89 20.35 -11.48 8.00
C ALA A 89 20.09 -10.68 6.71
N ASP A 90 19.88 -11.40 5.62
CA ASP A 90 19.49 -10.86 4.32
C ASP A 90 18.30 -11.63 3.74
N LEU A 91 17.80 -11.21 2.58
CA LEU A 91 16.65 -11.81 1.90
C LEU A 91 17.04 -12.78 0.78
N SER A 92 18.31 -13.19 0.69
CA SER A 92 18.83 -14.00 -0.42
C SER A 92 18.25 -15.41 -0.51
N PHE A 93 17.55 -15.85 0.53
CA PHE A 93 16.80 -17.10 0.52
C PHE A 93 15.52 -17.05 -0.35
N LEU A 94 15.13 -15.85 -0.81
CA LEU A 94 14.02 -15.64 -1.74
C LEU A 94 14.55 -15.56 -3.17
N ASP A 95 13.95 -16.32 -4.08
CA ASP A 95 14.26 -16.24 -5.52
C ASP A 95 13.39 -15.18 -6.20
N ALA A 96 12.08 -15.18 -5.93
CA ALA A 96 11.13 -14.22 -6.46
C ALA A 96 9.90 -14.10 -5.57
N LEU A 97 9.26 -12.93 -5.63
CA LEU A 97 8.03 -12.63 -4.92
C LEU A 97 7.09 -11.80 -5.80
N ASP A 98 5.87 -12.26 -5.94
CA ASP A 98 4.75 -11.51 -6.50
C ASP A 98 3.72 -11.22 -5.41
N ILE A 99 3.15 -10.02 -5.46
CA ILE A 99 2.10 -9.56 -4.55
C ILE A 99 0.83 -9.34 -5.34
N TYR A 100 -0.28 -9.87 -4.85
CA TYR A 100 -1.58 -9.74 -5.47
C TYR A 100 -2.58 -9.11 -4.51
N VAL A 101 -3.60 -8.48 -5.08
CA VAL A 101 -4.79 -7.99 -4.38
C VAL A 101 -5.99 -8.75 -4.92
N GLU A 102 -6.86 -9.18 -4.02
CA GLU A 102 -8.14 -9.79 -4.32
C GLU A 102 -9.26 -9.18 -3.48
N ALA A 103 -10.49 -9.20 -3.99
CA ALA A 103 -11.68 -8.80 -3.27
C ALA A 103 -12.91 -9.58 -3.78
N PRO A 104 -13.98 -9.74 -2.97
CA PRO A 104 -15.17 -10.47 -3.38
C PRO A 104 -15.77 -9.92 -4.69
N GLY A 105 -15.86 -10.79 -5.70
CA GLY A 105 -16.46 -10.45 -6.99
C GLY A 105 -15.58 -9.66 -7.94
N LEU A 106 -14.31 -9.41 -7.59
CA LEU A 106 -13.30 -8.82 -8.46
C LEU A 106 -12.24 -9.88 -8.83
N ASP A 107 -11.60 -9.70 -9.99
CA ASP A 107 -10.49 -10.56 -10.41
C ASP A 107 -9.25 -10.27 -9.54
N GLU A 108 -8.42 -11.29 -9.30
CA GLU A 108 -7.13 -11.08 -8.64
C GLU A 108 -6.20 -10.28 -9.56
N VAL A 109 -5.53 -9.26 -9.00
CA VAL A 109 -4.59 -8.40 -9.74
C VAL A 109 -3.24 -8.36 -9.05
N ARG A 110 -2.17 -8.49 -9.84
CA ARG A 110 -0.81 -8.31 -9.34
C ARG A 110 -0.53 -6.82 -9.15
N VAL A 111 0.08 -6.46 -8.02
CA VAL A 111 0.33 -5.06 -7.66
C VAL A 111 1.81 -4.77 -7.40
N ALA A 112 2.61 -5.78 -7.10
CA ALA A 112 4.06 -5.62 -6.98
C ALA A 112 4.79 -6.93 -7.32
N THR A 113 6.05 -6.80 -7.74
CA THR A 113 6.92 -7.93 -8.07
C THR A 113 8.38 -7.64 -7.73
N ALA A 114 9.09 -8.67 -7.30
CA ALA A 114 10.54 -8.69 -7.15
C ALA A 114 11.06 -10.00 -7.77
N PRO A 115 11.73 -9.97 -8.94
CA PRO A 115 12.20 -11.18 -9.62
C PRO A 115 13.54 -11.72 -9.09
N GLY A 116 14.04 -11.17 -7.97
CA GLY A 116 15.34 -11.52 -7.41
C GLY A 116 15.63 -10.78 -6.11
N PHE A 117 16.36 -11.44 -5.20
CA PHE A 117 16.82 -10.90 -3.94
C PHE A 117 18.35 -11.07 -3.83
N PRO A 118 19.13 -9.97 -3.89
CA PRO A 118 20.59 -10.06 -3.89
C PRO A 118 21.15 -10.54 -2.54
N GLU A 119 22.26 -11.29 -2.59
CA GLU A 119 23.04 -11.65 -1.39
C GLU A 119 23.50 -10.41 -0.61
N GLY A 120 23.37 -10.45 0.71
CA GLY A 120 23.75 -9.37 1.61
C GLY A 120 22.75 -8.21 1.71
N GLU A 121 21.66 -8.21 0.93
CA GLU A 121 20.64 -7.17 0.99
C GLU A 121 19.54 -7.53 1.99
N ALA A 122 19.51 -6.80 3.10
CA ALA A 122 18.46 -6.94 4.10
C ALA A 122 17.16 -6.26 3.67
N LEU A 123 17.21 -5.24 2.79
CA LEU A 123 16.06 -4.47 2.35
C LEU A 123 15.90 -4.59 0.83
N VAL A 124 14.72 -4.99 0.38
CA VAL A 124 14.34 -5.01 -1.03
C VAL A 124 13.06 -4.20 -1.23
N VAL A 125 13.15 -3.18 -2.07
CA VAL A 125 12.00 -2.40 -2.56
C VAL A 125 11.48 -3.07 -3.83
N MET A 126 10.19 -3.41 -3.84
CA MET A 126 9.57 -4.12 -4.95
C MET A 126 9.24 -3.17 -6.11
N THR A 127 9.11 -3.73 -7.32
CA THR A 127 8.59 -3.00 -8.47
C THR A 127 7.07 -2.97 -8.41
N ILE A 128 6.48 -1.77 -8.38
CA ILE A 128 5.03 -1.57 -8.28
C ILE A 128 4.38 -1.56 -9.67
N GLU A 129 3.23 -2.22 -9.80
CA GLU A 129 2.38 -2.13 -10.98
C GLU A 129 1.36 -0.98 -10.83
N GLU A 130 1.17 -0.20 -11.90
CA GLU A 130 0.20 0.91 -11.91
C GLU A 130 -1.24 0.38 -12.04
N VAL A 131 -1.79 -0.14 -10.92
CA VAL A 131 -3.14 -0.67 -10.83
C VAL A 131 -4.02 0.27 -10.00
N ASP A 132 -5.23 0.53 -10.47
CA ASP A 132 -6.26 1.22 -9.70
C ASP A 132 -6.91 0.25 -8.71
N LEU A 133 -6.69 0.47 -7.41
CA LEU A 133 -7.18 -0.38 -6.34
C LEU A 133 -8.49 0.12 -5.72
N THR A 134 -9.11 1.15 -6.29
CA THR A 134 -10.28 1.81 -5.71
C THR A 134 -11.42 0.83 -5.46
N GLU A 135 -11.78 0.01 -6.45
CA GLU A 135 -12.88 -0.97 -6.33
C GLU A 135 -12.59 -2.05 -5.28
N TYR A 136 -11.32 -2.42 -5.07
CA TYR A 136 -10.90 -3.37 -4.05
C TYR A 136 -10.99 -2.75 -2.66
N ALA A 137 -10.50 -1.50 -2.52
CA ALA A 137 -10.44 -0.78 -1.25
C ALA A 137 -11.83 -0.41 -0.68
N VAL A 138 -12.83 -0.22 -1.54
CA VAL A 138 -14.22 0.05 -1.14
C VAL A 138 -15.10 -1.22 -1.12
N SER A 139 -14.51 -2.38 -1.41
CA SER A 139 -15.19 -3.67 -1.29
C SER A 139 -15.43 -4.02 0.19
N GLU A 140 -16.26 -5.04 0.44
CA GLU A 140 -16.51 -5.54 1.80
C GLU A 140 -15.22 -6.03 2.48
N SER A 141 -14.27 -6.52 1.70
CA SER A 141 -12.94 -6.93 2.15
C SER A 141 -11.94 -6.83 1.00
N MET A 142 -10.76 -6.32 1.30
CA MET A 142 -9.59 -6.40 0.42
C MET A 142 -8.57 -7.33 1.05
N THR A 143 -8.11 -8.33 0.31
CA THR A 143 -7.05 -9.25 0.72
C THR A 143 -5.80 -9.03 -0.11
N ILE A 144 -4.63 -9.01 0.53
CA ILE A 144 -3.35 -9.09 -0.17
C ILE A 144 -2.77 -10.48 0.04
N THR A 145 -2.38 -11.11 -1.06
CA THR A 145 -1.77 -12.43 -1.11
C THR A 145 -0.36 -12.33 -1.68
N THR A 146 0.47 -13.32 -1.37
CA THR A 146 1.85 -13.39 -1.85
C THR A 146 2.10 -14.72 -2.52
N ASP A 147 2.75 -14.70 -3.67
CA ASP A 147 3.33 -15.89 -4.30
C ASP A 147 4.85 -15.80 -4.23
N VAL A 148 5.45 -16.68 -3.42
CA VAL A 148 6.90 -16.69 -3.19
C VAL A 148 7.53 -17.96 -3.73
N SER A 149 8.74 -17.79 -4.27
CA SER A 149 9.66 -18.86 -4.58
C SER A 149 11.00 -18.61 -3.90
N GLY A 150 11.65 -19.67 -3.45
CA GLY A 150 12.95 -19.60 -2.79
C GLY A 150 13.25 -20.89 -2.02
N HIS A 151 14.17 -20.79 -1.08
CA HIS A 151 14.47 -21.83 -0.13
C HIS A 151 14.27 -21.32 1.30
N ARG A 152 14.23 -22.22 2.27
CA ARG A 152 14.25 -21.79 3.67
C ARG A 152 15.62 -21.19 4.04
N PRO A 153 15.66 -20.18 4.92
CA PRO A 153 16.92 -19.61 5.40
C PRO A 153 17.67 -20.61 6.29
N ASP A 154 18.98 -20.40 6.44
CA ASP A 154 19.85 -21.23 7.30
C ASP A 154 19.56 -21.06 8.81
N VAL A 155 18.91 -19.95 9.17
CA VAL A 155 18.49 -19.59 10.52
C VAL A 155 17.11 -18.95 10.47
N ASP A 156 16.33 -19.09 11.54
CA ASP A 156 15.03 -18.42 11.66
C ASP A 156 15.22 -16.93 11.37
N THR A 157 14.47 -16.39 10.41
CA THR A 157 14.64 -15.02 9.94
C THR A 157 13.32 -14.28 10.06
N ASP A 158 13.33 -13.19 10.84
CA ASP A 158 12.18 -12.29 10.92
C ASP A 158 12.20 -11.33 9.73
N VAL A 159 11.12 -11.35 8.97
CA VAL A 159 10.93 -10.51 7.79
C VAL A 159 9.78 -9.55 8.05
N LYS A 160 10.05 -8.27 7.91
CA LYS A 160 9.08 -7.19 7.99
C LYS A 160 8.65 -6.79 6.58
N ALA A 161 7.35 -6.68 6.35
CA ALA A 161 6.81 -6.04 5.16
C ALA A 161 6.29 -4.64 5.50
N ARG A 162 6.51 -3.69 4.59
CA ARG A 162 5.97 -2.32 4.64
C ARG A 162 5.24 -2.04 3.34
N ILE A 163 4.04 -1.50 3.46
CA ILE A 163 3.15 -1.17 2.35
C ILE A 163 2.72 0.28 2.52
N LEU A 164 2.69 1.05 1.43
CA LEU A 164 2.13 2.39 1.40
C LEU A 164 1.00 2.46 0.37
N LEU A 165 -0.21 2.75 0.84
CA LEU A 165 -1.34 3.06 -0.03
C LEU A 165 -1.53 4.58 -0.08
N GLU A 166 -1.53 5.13 -1.29
CA GLU A 166 -1.99 6.50 -1.52
C GLU A 166 -3.49 6.49 -1.76
N VAL A 167 -4.23 7.24 -0.94
CA VAL A 167 -5.69 7.36 -1.01
C VAL A 167 -6.04 8.80 -1.38
N GLY A 168 -6.54 9.01 -2.60
CA GLY A 168 -7.14 10.27 -3.01
C GLY A 168 -8.55 10.41 -2.50
N VAL A 169 -8.89 11.60 -1.99
CA VAL A 169 -10.21 11.89 -1.46
C VAL A 169 -10.91 13.04 -2.18
N THR A 170 -12.24 13.01 -2.15
CA THR A 170 -13.06 14.03 -2.79
C THR A 170 -12.83 15.42 -2.19
N ALA A 171 -13.23 16.45 -2.94
CA ALA A 171 -13.23 17.83 -2.45
C ALA A 171 -14.10 18.04 -1.20
N GLN A 172 -15.08 17.16 -0.94
CA GLN A 172 -15.86 17.17 0.30
C GLN A 172 -15.06 16.59 1.48
N GLY A 173 -14.39 15.45 1.28
CA GLY A 173 -13.43 14.89 2.24
C GLY A 173 -12.32 15.88 2.60
N ALA A 174 -11.74 16.56 1.60
CA ALA A 174 -10.72 17.58 1.82
C ALA A 174 -11.23 18.80 2.63
N ARG A 175 -12.50 19.19 2.46
CA ARG A 175 -13.12 20.27 3.26
C ARG A 175 -13.36 19.82 4.70
N ASN A 176 -13.73 18.57 4.93
CA ASN A 176 -13.89 18.02 6.27
C ASN A 176 -12.55 18.01 7.02
N GLN A 177 -11.46 17.57 6.35
CA GLN A 177 -10.10 17.62 6.88
C GLN A 177 -9.68 19.06 7.26
N ALA A 178 -9.93 20.04 6.39
CA ALA A 178 -9.56 21.43 6.63
C ALA A 178 -10.30 22.07 7.82
N ASN A 179 -11.52 21.61 8.13
CA ASN A 179 -12.34 22.12 9.22
C ASN A 179 -12.12 21.38 10.56
N ALA A 180 -11.41 20.25 10.55
CA ALA A 180 -11.10 19.45 11.75
C ALA A 180 -9.82 19.90 12.48
N ARG A 181 -9.10 20.89 11.95
CA ARG A 181 -7.93 21.55 12.57
C ARG A 181 -8.32 22.82 13.29
#